data_AF-A0A7S0GHA7-F1
#
_entry.id   AF-A0A7S0GHA7-F1
#
_cell.length_a   1.000
_cell.length_b   1.000
_cell.length_c   1.000
_cell.angle_alpha   90.00
_cell.angle_beta   90.00
_cell.angle_gamma   90.00
#
_symmetry.space_group_name_H-M   'P 1'
#
loop_
_entity.id
_entity.type
_entity.pdbx_description
1 polymer ?
#
loop_
_entity_poly.entity_id
_entity_poly.type
_entity_poly.pdbx_seq_one_letter_code
_entity_poly.pdbx_strand_id
1 'polypeptide(L)'
;SKKKKGNKTKLVQKSGTGIVRQWTILAKMVPLELIPSFIDPLVWLSYFPPRGVTHLNNFGAGVDWRRSFITTAVNPYYDAFIRWQFETLRKRGKVLFGKRNNVFSIVDGQVCADHDRSEGEGVGP
;
A
#
# COMPACT_ATOMS: atom_id res chain seq x y z
N SER A 1 -9.69 31.70 -5.42
CA SER A 1 -8.48 30.89 -5.14
C SER A 1 -8.51 29.65 -6.01
N LYS A 2 -7.67 29.56 -7.07
CA LYS A 2 -7.63 28.40 -7.98
C LYS A 2 -6.75 27.31 -7.38
N LYS A 3 -7.35 26.14 -7.07
CA LYS A 3 -6.63 24.90 -6.69
C LYS A 3 -5.60 24.57 -7.78
N LYS A 4 -4.30 24.64 -7.47
CA LYS A 4 -3.25 24.10 -8.34
C LYS A 4 -3.45 22.58 -8.45
N LYS A 5 -3.76 22.09 -9.66
CA LYS A 5 -3.69 20.65 -9.97
C LYS A 5 -2.22 20.23 -9.87
N GLY A 6 -1.89 19.44 -8.86
CA GLY A 6 -0.58 18.80 -8.79
C GLY A 6 -0.39 17.87 -9.98
N ASN A 7 0.70 18.03 -10.72
CA ASN A 7 1.07 17.10 -11.77
C ASN A 7 1.31 15.72 -11.14
N LYS A 8 0.67 14.67 -11.70
CA LYS A 8 0.74 13.29 -11.23
C LYS A 8 2.19 12.77 -11.32
N THR A 9 2.96 12.91 -10.24
CA THR A 9 4.38 12.56 -10.15
C THR A 9 4.67 11.07 -10.42
N LYS A 10 3.67 10.19 -10.26
CA LYS A 10 3.82 8.73 -10.49
C LYS A 10 3.90 8.34 -11.98
N LEU A 11 3.31 9.11 -12.90
CA LEU A 11 3.30 8.77 -14.33
C LEU A 11 4.59 9.23 -15.03
N VAL A 12 5.16 10.35 -14.61
CA VAL A 12 6.33 10.98 -15.27
C VAL A 12 7.62 10.17 -15.09
N GLN A 13 7.74 9.37 -14.01
CA GLN A 13 8.90 8.47 -13.84
C GLN A 13 8.84 7.20 -14.71
N LYS A 14 7.69 6.87 -15.31
CA LYS A 14 7.53 5.73 -16.23
C LYS A 14 7.65 6.11 -17.71
N SER A 15 7.81 7.39 -18.04
CA SER A 15 7.84 7.90 -19.42
C SER A 15 9.25 8.15 -19.98
N GLY A 16 10.27 7.47 -19.45
CA GLY A 16 11.63 7.45 -20.01
C GLY A 16 11.91 6.13 -20.73
N THR A 17 11.90 6.15 -22.06
CA THR A 17 12.54 5.20 -22.99
C THR A 17 12.65 3.72 -22.53
N GLY A 18 11.57 2.95 -22.70
CA GLY A 18 11.59 1.47 -22.66
C GLY A 18 10.59 0.83 -21.70
N ILE A 19 10.34 -0.48 -21.87
CA ILE A 19 9.52 -1.28 -20.94
C ILE A 19 10.23 -1.30 -19.58
N VAL A 20 9.68 -0.57 -18.60
CA VAL A 20 10.18 -0.60 -17.22
C VAL A 20 9.67 -1.88 -16.55
N ARG A 21 10.60 -2.81 -16.27
CA ARG A 21 10.32 -4.07 -15.57
C ARG A 21 10.51 -3.90 -14.06
N GLN A 22 9.73 -4.64 -13.27
CA GLN A 22 9.82 -4.61 -11.81
C GLN A 22 11.23 -4.92 -11.29
N TRP A 23 11.95 -5.84 -11.95
CA TRP A 23 13.36 -6.14 -11.66
C TRP A 23 14.23 -4.88 -11.72
N THR A 24 14.13 -4.11 -12.81
CA THR A 24 14.90 -2.87 -13.00
C THR A 24 14.54 -1.80 -11.96
N ILE A 25 13.31 -1.81 -11.44
CA ILE A 25 12.89 -0.93 -10.36
C ILE A 25 13.53 -1.37 -9.04
N LEU A 26 13.45 -2.66 -8.69
CA LEU A 26 14.03 -3.18 -7.46
C LEU A 26 15.55 -3.04 -7.42
N ALA A 27 16.24 -3.24 -8.54
CA ALA A 27 17.70 -3.07 -8.64
C ALA A 27 18.20 -1.66 -8.27
N LYS A 28 17.32 -0.65 -8.24
CA LYS A 28 17.67 0.70 -7.77
C LYS A 28 17.61 0.87 -6.25
N MET A 29 16.99 -0.07 -5.52
CA MET A 29 16.66 0.05 -4.10
C MET A 29 17.04 -1.19 -3.28
N VAL A 30 17.37 -2.30 -3.95
CA VAL A 30 17.59 -3.63 -3.40
C VAL A 30 18.86 -4.23 -4.04
N PRO A 31 19.79 -4.79 -3.25
CA PRO A 31 20.91 -5.58 -3.77
C PRO A 31 20.43 -6.70 -4.69
N LEU A 32 21.14 -6.92 -5.81
CA LEU A 32 20.71 -7.83 -6.88
C LEU A 32 20.45 -9.25 -6.38
N GLU A 33 21.28 -9.71 -5.45
CA GLU A 33 21.21 -11.03 -4.81
C GLU A 33 19.95 -11.24 -3.96
N LEU A 34 19.34 -10.16 -3.44
CA LEU A 34 18.12 -10.25 -2.64
C LEU A 34 16.85 -10.17 -3.49
N ILE A 35 16.90 -9.62 -4.71
CA ILE A 35 15.70 -9.41 -5.55
C ILE A 35 14.86 -10.68 -5.74
N PRO A 36 15.44 -11.88 -5.96
CA PRO A 36 14.63 -13.11 -6.11
C PRO A 36 13.74 -13.42 -4.90
N SER A 37 14.15 -13.03 -3.69
CA SER A 37 13.37 -13.27 -2.47
C SER A 37 12.06 -12.45 -2.42
N PHE A 38 11.98 -11.34 -3.17
CA PHE A 38 10.79 -10.47 -3.19
C PHE A 38 9.59 -11.06 -3.96
N ILE A 39 9.72 -12.28 -4.49
CA ILE A 39 8.57 -13.07 -4.94
C ILE A 39 7.64 -13.36 -3.75
N ASP A 40 8.21 -13.59 -2.56
CA ASP A 40 7.43 -13.70 -1.33
C ASP A 40 7.01 -12.30 -0.83
N PRO A 41 5.71 -12.01 -0.72
CA PRO A 41 5.23 -10.73 -0.21
C PRO A 41 5.70 -10.41 1.22
N LEU A 42 6.00 -11.42 2.04
CA LEU A 42 6.46 -11.20 3.42
C LEU A 42 7.87 -10.60 3.48
N VAL A 43 8.71 -10.83 2.47
CA VAL A 43 10.04 -10.22 2.37
C VAL A 43 9.96 -8.70 2.26
N TRP A 44 8.90 -8.18 1.64
CA TRP A 44 8.67 -6.73 1.57
C TRP A 44 8.50 -6.12 2.96
N LEU A 45 7.81 -6.84 3.86
CA LEU A 45 7.51 -6.41 5.22
C LEU A 45 8.75 -6.42 6.13
N SER A 46 9.75 -7.26 5.84
CA SER A 46 11.00 -7.27 6.60
C SER A 46 12.05 -6.32 6.03
N TYR A 47 12.02 -6.06 4.72
CA TYR A 47 13.07 -5.28 4.06
C TYR A 47 12.84 -3.76 4.10
N PHE A 48 11.65 -3.29 3.71
CA PHE A 48 11.38 -1.86 3.52
C PHE A 48 11.07 -1.09 4.82
N PRO A 49 10.30 -1.61 5.79
CA PRO A 49 9.96 -0.85 6.99
C PRO A 49 11.18 -0.39 7.81
N PRO A 50 12.21 -1.23 8.09
CA PRO A 50 13.41 -0.75 8.80
C PRO A 50 14.15 0.36 8.05
N ARG A 51 14.18 0.32 6.71
CA ARG A 51 14.79 1.36 5.88
C ARG A 51 13.99 2.67 5.93
N GLY A 52 12.67 2.58 5.95
CA GLY A 52 11.80 3.74 6.16
C GLY A 52 12.11 4.47 7.47
N VAL A 53 12.32 3.72 8.56
CA VAL A 53 12.76 4.26 9.85
C VAL A 53 14.12 4.95 9.73
N THR A 54 15.11 4.30 9.10
CA THR A 54 16.43 4.92 8.86
C THR A 54 16.34 6.21 8.05
N HIS A 55 15.53 6.24 6.99
CA HIS A 55 15.35 7.44 6.17
C HIS A 55 14.72 8.58 6.97
N LEU A 56 13.69 8.29 7.78
CA LEU A 56 13.03 9.29 8.62
C LEU A 56 13.93 9.79 9.76
N ASN A 57 14.77 8.92 10.33
CA ASN A 57 15.79 9.33 11.29
C ASN A 57 16.83 10.26 10.65
N ASN A 58 17.34 9.91 9.46
CA ASN A 58 18.28 10.75 8.73
C ASN A 58 17.68 12.10 8.32
N PHE A 59 16.36 12.12 8.07
CA PHE A 59 15.62 13.34 7.81
C PHE A 59 15.45 14.23 9.07
N GLY A 60 15.65 13.68 10.28
CA GLY A 60 15.47 14.41 11.54
C GLY A 60 14.01 14.42 12.03
N ALA A 61 13.21 13.42 11.67
CA ALA A 61 11.82 13.34 12.11
C ALA A 61 11.74 13.03 13.63
N GLY A 62 11.07 13.87 14.40
CA GLY A 62 10.83 13.68 15.84
C GLY A 62 9.77 12.62 16.14
N VAL A 63 10.04 11.35 15.84
CA VAL A 63 9.07 10.24 15.93
C VAL A 63 9.38 9.33 17.12
N ASP A 64 8.35 8.93 17.88
CA ASP A 64 8.45 7.87 18.91
C ASP A 64 8.37 6.48 18.27
N TRP A 65 9.52 5.91 17.91
CA TRP A 65 9.63 4.61 17.23
C TRP A 65 9.11 3.42 18.05
N ARG A 66 8.93 3.56 19.37
CA ARG A 66 8.35 2.50 20.22
C ARG A 66 6.88 2.22 19.87
N ARG A 67 6.25 3.10 19.10
CA ARG A 67 4.86 3.01 18.65
C ARG A 67 4.75 2.60 17.18
N SER A 68 5.83 2.19 16.54
CA SER A 68 5.82 1.70 15.15
C SER A 68 5.34 0.25 15.08
N PHE A 69 4.58 -0.08 14.04
CA PHE A 69 4.01 -1.42 13.85
C PHE A 69 3.72 -1.74 12.38
N ILE A 70 3.54 -3.03 12.07
CA ILE A 70 3.09 -3.53 10.76
C ILE A 70 1.58 -3.73 10.78
N THR A 71 0.92 -3.48 9.65
CA THR A 71 -0.55 -3.40 9.52
C THR A 71 -1.22 -4.69 9.07
N THR A 72 -0.46 -5.70 8.66
CA THR A 72 -0.98 -6.99 8.20
C THR A 72 -1.15 -7.98 9.37
N ALA A 73 -1.74 -9.14 9.08
CA ALA A 73 -1.90 -10.23 10.05
C ALA A 73 -0.58 -10.76 10.65
N VAL A 74 0.57 -10.40 10.06
CA VAL A 74 1.90 -10.68 10.62
C VAL A 74 2.08 -10.03 12.00
N ASN A 75 1.38 -8.94 12.29
CA ASN A 75 1.33 -8.33 13.61
C ASN A 75 0.04 -8.77 14.34
N PRO A 76 0.12 -9.72 15.29
CA PRO A 76 -1.07 -10.24 15.96
C PRO A 76 -1.79 -9.21 16.83
N TYR A 77 -1.07 -8.21 17.37
CA TYR A 77 -1.67 -7.15 18.19
C TYR A 77 -2.55 -6.22 17.35
N TYR A 78 -2.03 -5.78 16.20
CA TYR A 78 -2.79 -4.91 15.30
C TYR A 78 -3.93 -5.67 14.64
N ASP A 79 -3.71 -6.94 14.26
CA ASP A 79 -4.76 -7.80 13.73
C ASP A 79 -5.91 -8.01 14.73
N ALA A 80 -5.59 -8.25 16.01
CA ALA A 80 -6.61 -8.34 17.06
C ALA A 80 -7.38 -7.02 17.25
N PHE A 81 -6.70 -5.87 17.15
CA PHE A 81 -7.33 -4.55 17.19
C PHE A 81 -8.32 -4.36 16.04
N ILE A 82 -7.94 -4.71 14.81
CA ILE A 82 -8.82 -4.62 13.64
C ILE A 82 -10.00 -5.59 13.75
N ARG A 83 -9.78 -6.81 14.24
CA ARG A 83 -10.87 -7.76 14.52
C ARG A 83 -11.89 -7.19 15.51
N TRP A 84 -11.42 -6.60 16.62
CA TRP A 84 -12.28 -5.92 17.57
C TRP A 84 -13.05 -4.75 16.93
N GLN A 85 -12.39 -3.94 16.10
CA GLN A 85 -13.00 -2.81 15.41
C GLN A 85 -14.15 -3.27 14.50
N PHE A 86 -13.91 -4.25 13.63
CA PHE A 86 -14.92 -4.76 12.69
C PHE A 86 -16.06 -5.49 13.40
N GLU A 87 -15.78 -6.23 14.45
CA GLU A 87 -16.83 -6.87 15.26
C GLU A 87 -17.72 -5.84 15.96
N THR A 88 -17.12 -4.75 16.47
CA THR A 88 -17.88 -3.64 17.05
C THR A 88 -18.75 -2.93 16.01
N LEU A 89 -18.22 -2.69 14.81
CA LEU A 89 -18.98 -2.09 13.71
C LEU A 89 -20.13 -2.99 13.26
N ARG A 90 -19.91 -4.31 13.19
CA ARG A 90 -20.93 -5.31 12.88
C ARG A 90 -22.05 -5.29 13.92
N LYS A 91 -21.72 -5.35 15.22
CA LYS A 91 -22.70 -5.27 16.33
C LYS A 91 -23.54 -3.99 16.30
N ARG A 92 -23.00 -2.89 15.78
CA ARG A 92 -23.68 -1.60 15.63
C ARG A 92 -24.41 -1.44 14.29
N GLY A 93 -24.52 -2.50 13.48
CA GLY A 93 -25.21 -2.47 12.18
C GLY A 93 -24.52 -1.61 11.12
N LYS A 94 -23.20 -1.38 11.23
CA LYS A 94 -22.42 -0.57 10.27
C LYS A 94 -21.71 -1.40 9.19
N VAL A 95 -21.63 -2.71 9.37
CA VAL A 95 -21.14 -3.66 8.35
C VAL A 95 -22.33 -4.46 7.84
N LEU A 96 -22.62 -4.34 6.54
CA LEU A 96 -23.81 -4.92 5.92
C LEU A 96 -23.41 -5.77 4.71
N PHE A 97 -23.96 -6.97 4.61
CA PHE A 97 -23.80 -7.86 3.46
C PHE A 97 -24.94 -7.68 2.45
N GLY A 98 -24.61 -7.64 1.15
CA GLY A 98 -25.61 -7.50 0.08
C GLY A 98 -24.95 -7.27 -1.28
N LYS A 99 -25.72 -7.46 -2.36
CA LYS A 99 -25.26 -7.19 -3.73
C LYS A 99 -25.28 -5.68 -3.97
N ARG A 100 -24.15 -5.13 -4.40
CA ARG A 100 -23.97 -3.71 -4.70
C ARG A 100 -23.11 -3.55 -5.95
N ASN A 101 -23.45 -2.56 -6.77
CA ASN A 101 -22.61 -2.18 -7.90
C ASN A 101 -21.32 -1.57 -7.37
N ASN A 102 -20.19 -2.06 -7.87
CA ASN A 102 -18.86 -1.60 -7.53
C ASN A 102 -17.99 -1.67 -8.78
N VAL A 103 -16.97 -0.82 -8.85
CA VAL A 103 -15.90 -0.99 -9.84
C VAL A 103 -15.18 -2.31 -9.52
N PHE A 104 -15.04 -3.18 -10.51
CA PHE A 104 -14.56 -4.55 -10.34
C PHE A 104 -13.40 -4.82 -11.30
N SER A 105 -12.32 -5.42 -10.78
CA SER A 105 -11.20 -5.88 -11.60
C SER A 105 -11.41 -7.35 -11.94
N ILE A 106 -11.56 -7.65 -13.23
CA ILE A 106 -11.69 -9.04 -13.71
C ILE A 106 -10.40 -9.81 -13.47
N VAL A 107 -9.24 -9.15 -13.55
CA VAL A 107 -7.92 -9.76 -13.36
C VAL A 107 -7.70 -10.16 -11.89
N ASP A 108 -8.08 -9.29 -10.95
CA ASP A 108 -7.88 -9.53 -9.51
C ASP A 108 -9.03 -10.33 -8.88
N GLY A 109 -10.16 -10.49 -9.58
CA GLY A 109 -11.33 -11.20 -9.09
C GLY A 109 -12.01 -10.54 -7.88
N GLN A 110 -11.77 -9.24 -7.67
CA GLN A 110 -12.27 -8.49 -6.52
C GLN A 110 -12.70 -7.05 -6.88
N VAL A 111 -13.39 -6.41 -5.93
CA VAL A 111 -13.72 -4.98 -5.99
C VAL A 111 -12.42 -4.17 -6.07
N CYS A 112 -12.34 -3.26 -7.04
CA CYS A 112 -11.19 -2.39 -7.23
C CYS A 112 -11.44 -1.04 -6.53
N ALA A 113 -11.02 -0.96 -5.27
CA ALA A 113 -11.12 0.28 -4.50
C ALA A 113 -10.08 1.30 -4.98
N ASP A 114 -10.24 2.56 -4.58
CA ASP A 114 -9.44 3.67 -5.09
C ASP A 114 -7.92 3.46 -4.94
N HIS A 115 -7.47 2.86 -3.83
CA HIS A 115 -6.04 2.61 -3.59
C HIS A 115 -5.47 1.41 -4.37
N ASP A 116 -6.32 0.59 -5.00
CA ASP A 116 -5.92 -0.51 -5.86
C ASP A 116 -5.76 -0.06 -7.33
N ARG A 117 -6.16 1.17 -7.64
CA ARG A 117 -6.20 1.68 -9.02
C ARG A 117 -4.87 2.30 -9.46
N SER A 118 -4.50 1.99 -10.69
CA SER A 118 -3.43 2.70 -11.41
C SER A 118 -3.90 4.06 -11.96
N GLU A 119 -5.20 4.19 -12.27
CA GLU A 119 -5.85 5.41 -12.77
C GLU A 119 -7.34 5.48 -12.37
N GLY A 120 -7.95 6.67 -12.46
CA GLY A 120 -9.38 6.83 -12.18
C GLY A 120 -9.76 6.80 -10.69
N GLU A 121 -8.88 7.27 -9.79
CA GLU A 121 -9.22 7.51 -8.38
C GLU A 121 -10.46 8.40 -8.25
N GLY A 122 -11.47 7.96 -7.48
CA GLY A 122 -12.74 8.68 -7.27
C GLY A 122 -13.80 8.43 -8.34
N VAL A 123 -13.55 7.55 -9.32
CA VAL A 123 -14.57 7.11 -10.28
C VAL A 123 -15.47 6.06 -9.63
N GLY A 124 -16.79 6.32 -9.62
CA GLY A 124 -17.80 5.38 -9.13
C GLY A 124 -18.35 4.48 -10.24
N PRO A 125 -19.21 3.49 -9.89
CA PRO A 125 -20.08 2.80 -10.83
C PRO A 125 -20.99 3.77 -11.61
#